data_AF-A0A1X7FLB3-F1
#
_entry.id   AF-A0A1X7FLB3-F1
#
_cell.length_a   1.000
_cell.length_b   1.000
_cell.length_c   1.000
_cell.angle_alpha   90.00
_cell.angle_beta   90.00
_cell.angle_gamma   90.00
#
_symmetry.space_group_name_H-M   'P 1'
#
loop_
_entity.id
_entity.type
_entity.pdbx_description
1 polymer ?
#
loop_
_entity_poly.entity_id
_entity_poly.type
_entity_poly.pdbx_seq_one_letter_code
_entity_poly.pdbx_strand_id
1 'polypeptide(L)' 'MSDHLLEHVRPYLDRDPEERIAYIRAPRWIGHHAAQDSHRRLTELVERPPSLRTQGLMLVGPYANGKTMIAE' A
#
# COMPACT_ATOMS: atom_id res chain seq x y z
N MET A 1 28.79 7.16 4.42
CA MET A 1 28.07 7.31 5.71
C MET A 1 26.56 7.29 5.47
N SER A 2 26.06 6.33 4.69
CA SER A 2 24.64 6.11 4.37
C SER A 2 24.32 4.63 4.20
N ASP A 3 25.28 3.76 4.55
CA ASP A 3 25.19 2.31 4.34
C ASP A 3 24.08 1.65 5.16
N HIS A 4 23.64 2.31 6.23
CA HIS A 4 22.51 1.93 7.07
C HIS A 4 21.14 2.33 6.48
N LEU A 5 21.11 3.11 5.40
CA LEU A 5 19.88 3.52 4.73
C LEU A 5 19.55 2.56 3.58
N LEU A 6 18.24 2.39 3.36
CA LEU A 6 17.70 1.69 2.18
C LEU A 6 18.17 2.40 0.91
N GLU A 7 18.52 1.62 -0.12
CA GLU A 7 19.10 2.13 -1.37
C GLU A 7 18.23 3.23 -2.00
N HIS A 8 16.91 3.02 -2.05
CA HIS A 8 15.97 3.98 -2.64
C HIS A 8 15.80 5.27 -1.83
N VAL A 9 16.27 5.33 -0.59
CA VAL A 9 16.19 6.53 0.27
C VAL A 9 17.42 7.42 0.10
N ARG A 10 18.58 6.86 -0.23
CA ARG A 10 19.87 7.58 -0.31
C ARG A 10 19.83 8.81 -1.24
N PRO A 11 19.20 8.77 -2.44
CA PRO A 11 19.14 9.93 -3.32
C PRO A 11 18.37 11.13 -2.76
N TYR A 12 17.56 10.94 -1.71
CA TYR A 12 16.81 12.03 -1.08
C TYR A 12 17.63 12.81 -0.04
N LEU A 13 18.81 12.34 0.34
CA LEU A 13 19.68 13.08 1.26
C LEU A 13 20.21 14.38 0.66
N ASP A 14 20.43 14.39 -0.65
CA ASP A 14 20.99 15.52 -1.39
C ASP A 14 19.91 16.48 -1.93
N ARG A 15 18.63 16.21 -1.65
CA ARG A 15 17.50 17.00 -2.14
C ARG A 15 17.12 18.14 -1.21
N ASP A 16 16.43 19.12 -1.77
CA ASP A 16 15.91 20.25 -1.01
C ASP A 16 14.88 19.81 0.06
N PRO A 17 14.72 20.59 1.14
CA PRO A 17 13.82 20.24 2.24
C PRO A 17 12.39 19.95 1.79
N GLU A 18 11.89 20.65 0.78
CA GLU A 18 10.53 20.49 0.24
C GLU A 18 10.34 19.10 -0.38
N GLU A 19 11.29 18.64 -1.19
CA GLU A 19 11.26 17.31 -1.79
C GLU A 19 11.38 16.21 -0.74
N ARG A 20 12.19 16.42 0.29
CA ARG A 20 12.34 15.49 1.42
C ARG A 20 11.06 15.39 2.23
N ILE A 21 10.40 16.50 2.50
CA ILE A 21 9.10 16.55 3.20
C ILE A 21 8.03 15.87 2.36
N ALA A 22 7.96 16.16 1.06
CA ALA A 22 7.03 15.51 0.14
C ALA A 22 7.26 14.00 0.10
N TYR A 23 8.52 13.56 0.01
CA TYR A 23 8.86 12.14 0.09
C TYR A 23 8.36 11.53 1.40
N ILE A 24 8.68 12.08 2.57
CA ILE A 24 8.25 11.52 3.86
C ILE A 24 6.72 11.45 3.98
N ARG A 25 6.00 12.48 3.52
CA ARG A 25 4.54 12.56 3.58
C ARG A 25 3.83 11.72 2.53
N ALA A 26 4.56 11.19 1.55
CA ALA A 26 3.97 10.32 0.55
C ALA A 26 3.31 9.11 1.23
N PRO A 27 2.08 8.75 0.82
CA PRO A 27 1.40 7.60 1.37
C PRO A 27 2.23 6.35 1.05
N ARG A 28 2.69 5.67 2.10
CA ARG A 28 3.42 4.40 1.96
C ARG A 28 2.62 3.29 2.57
N TRP A 29 2.58 2.20 1.86
CA TRP A 29 2.04 0.98 2.37
C TRP A 29 3.18 0.18 3.01
N ILE A 30 3.03 -0.11 4.30
CA ILE A 30 3.89 -1.08 4.96
C ILE A 30 3.27 -2.43 4.60
N GLY A 31 4.00 -3.23 3.81
CA GLY A 31 3.55 -4.51 3.25
C GLY A 31 3.25 -5.56 4.33
N HIS A 32 2.19 -5.34 5.08
CA HIS A 32 1.69 -6.26 6.08
C HIS A 32 0.99 -7.41 5.33
N HIS A 33 1.25 -8.66 5.73
CA HIS A 33 0.70 -9.84 5.05
C HIS A 33 -0.81 -9.77 4.76
N ALA A 34 -1.61 -9.37 5.75
CA ALA A 34 -3.05 -9.19 5.60
C ALA A 34 -3.45 -8.21 4.48
N ALA A 35 -2.61 -7.20 4.25
CA ALA A 35 -2.81 -6.17 3.26
C ALA A 35 -2.55 -6.74 1.86
N GLN A 36 -1.43 -7.45 1.67
CA GLN A 36 -1.12 -8.17 0.42
C GLN A 36 -2.17 -9.24 0.09
N ASP A 37 -2.63 -9.98 1.09
CA ASP A 37 -3.69 -10.98 0.94
C ASP A 37 -5.01 -10.36 0.49
N SER A 38 -5.31 -9.16 0.99
CA SER A 38 -6.51 -8.42 0.61
C SER A 38 -6.48 -7.99 -0.85
N HIS A 39 -5.36 -7.44 -1.34
CA HIS A 39 -5.22 -7.12 -2.77
C HIS A 39 -5.31 -8.34 -3.66
N ARG A 40 -4.66 -9.45 -3.30
CA ARG A 40 -4.76 -10.70 -4.05
C ARG A 40 -6.23 -11.14 -4.21
N ARG A 41 -6.99 -11.15 -3.11
CA ARG A 41 -8.42 -11.50 -3.14
C ARG A 41 -9.25 -10.53 -3.97
N LEU A 42 -8.94 -9.23 -3.94
CA LEU A 42 -9.59 -8.24 -4.80
C LEU A 42 -9.32 -8.53 -6.29
N THR A 43 -8.08 -8.83 -6.66
CA THR A 43 -7.71 -9.21 -8.02
C THR A 43 -8.47 -10.46 -8.47
N GLU A 44 -8.53 -11.50 -7.63
CA GLU A 44 -9.28 -12.74 -7.94
C GLU A 44 -10.77 -12.46 -8.18
N LEU A 45 -11.38 -11.49 -7.48
CA LEU A 45 -12.77 -11.10 -7.69
C LEU A 45 -13.01 -10.40 -9.03
N VAL A 46 -12.01 -9.69 -9.55
CA VAL A 46 -12.06 -9.02 -10.86
C VAL A 46 -11.82 -10.01 -11.99
N GLU A 47 -10.88 -10.93 -11.81
CA GLU A 47 -10.46 -11.89 -12.85
C GLU A 47 -11.40 -13.09 -13.00
N ARG A 48 -12.29 -13.32 -12.04
CA ARG A 48 -13.18 -14.49 -12.07
C ARG A 48 -14.14 -14.49 -13.27
N PRO A 49 -14.61 -15.68 -13.70
CA PRO A 49 -15.68 -15.79 -14.68
C PRO A 49 -16.98 -15.13 -14.21
N PRO A 50 -17.83 -14.65 -15.14
CA PRO A 50 -19.17 -14.17 -14.81
C PRO A 50 -19.99 -15.22 -14.05
N SER A 51 -20.77 -14.77 -13.05
CA SER A 51 -21.65 -15.66 -12.30
C SER A 51 -22.98 -14.97 -11.99
N LEU A 52 -24.04 -15.76 -11.79
CA LEU A 52 -25.37 -15.27 -11.40
C LEU A 52 -25.37 -14.61 -10.00
N ARG A 53 -24.38 -14.90 -9.15
CA ARG A 53 -24.22 -14.31 -7.82
C ARG A 53 -22.78 -13.89 -7.58
N THR A 54 -22.55 -12.59 -7.74
CA THR A 54 -21.30 -11.92 -7.37
C THR A 54 -21.00 -12.14 -5.89
N GLN A 55 -19.79 -12.65 -5.59
CA GLN A 55 -19.23 -12.56 -4.23
C GLN A 55 -18.49 -11.23 -4.09
N GLY A 56 -18.61 -10.59 -2.93
CA GLY A 56 -17.87 -9.38 -2.56
C GLY A 56 -16.82 -9.67 -1.48
N LEU A 57 -15.91 -8.73 -1.27
CA LEU A 57 -14.94 -8.74 -0.17
C LEU A 57 -15.25 -7.60 0.80
N MET A 58 -15.25 -7.89 2.10
CA MET A 58 -15.37 -6.89 3.16
C MET A 58 -14.03 -6.76 3.91
N LEU A 59 -13.48 -5.56 3.94
CA LEU A 59 -12.26 -5.25 4.69
C LEU A 59 -12.62 -4.72 6.09
N VAL A 60 -12.31 -5.49 7.12
CA VAL A 60 -12.64 -5.16 8.53
C VAL A 60 -11.36 -5.09 9.35
N GLY A 61 -11.30 -4.10 10.24
CA GLY A 61 -10.16 -3.90 11.14
C GLY A 61 -10.22 -2.54 11.84
N PRO A 62 -9.36 -2.30 12.84
CA PRO A 62 -9.41 -1.07 13.63
C PRO A 62 -9.22 0.21 12.80
N TYR A 63 -9.58 1.36 13.38
CA TYR A 63 -9.43 2.67 12.76
C TYR A 63 -7.98 2.94 12.34
N ALA A 64 -7.79 3.71 11.26
CA ALA A 64 -6.47 4.08 10.71
C ALA A 64 -5.53 2.93 10.25
N ASN A 65 -6.02 1.70 10.10
CA ASN A 65 -5.21 0.56 9.61
C ASN A 65 -5.15 0.40 8.08
N GLY A 66 -5.26 1.49 7.32
CA GLY A 66 -5.07 1.44 5.86
C GLY A 66 -6.16 0.74 5.05
N LYS A 67 -7.31 0.40 5.64
CA LYS A 67 -8.42 -0.27 4.93
C LYS A 67 -8.92 0.50 3.70
N THR A 68 -9.04 1.83 3.81
CA THR A 68 -9.46 2.70 2.70
C THR A 68 -8.47 2.62 1.54
N MET A 69 -7.17 2.70 1.85
CA MET A 69 -6.10 2.61 0.84
C MET A 69 -6.04 1.26 0.12
N ILE A 70 -6.56 0.17 0.70
CA ILE A 70 -6.60 -1.15 0.04
C ILE A 70 -7.76 -1.23 -0.96
N ALA A 71 -8.83 -0.48 -0.71
CA ALA A 71 -10.04 -0.48 -1.53
C ALA A 71 -9.99 0.54 -2.69
N GLU A 72 -9.15 1.57 -2.56
CA GLU A 72 -8.83 2.55 -3.63
C GLU A 72 -7.79 2.00 -4.61
#